data_AF-A0A5N6V2E8-F1
#
_entry.id   AF-A0A5N6V2E8-F1
#
_cell.length_a   1.000
_cell.length_b   1.000
_cell.length_c   1.000
_cell.angle_alpha   90.00
_cell.angle_beta   90.00
_cell.angle_gamma   90.00
#
_symmetry.space_group_name_H-M   'P 1'
#
loop_
_entity.id
_entity.type
_entity.pdbx_description
1 polymer ?
#
loop_
_entity_poly.entity_id
_entity_poly.type
_entity_poly.pdbx_seq_one_letter_code
_entity_poly.pdbx_strand_id
1 'polypeptide(L)'
;MDKIPTMGSGKPTYAVKTVISVLLEEVALTRALLDDNSTAHIGNAIVCLSTRLIGSDLTIEQLKTMLPGMFLTTFAFSYTFDIANQTFSVEEDTINKPNRPIPSGRLSINGAYMRWLLSWAISLAVIGLTVNLKAASMLLQWKVWISLFYVWPKFQNWVARNLFTAVGATIQLRLLDAVLIKTIPSFRADSSLMWLLFTWLVWTIHVQEFHDTEGDERVGRQTLPLIVGRRGQFPLRLMTAIIIGGTGVSSVVLAQIWRAPNPAMLCLGLAHLLFMVNVAVRLVVLPFKEADKITYKYYYILATYSLLLFRQHTERLGSIGGDVIELG
;
A
#
# COMPACT_ATOMS: atom_id res chain seq x y z
N MET A 1 53.73 -48.93 -12.63
CA MET A 1 53.47 -47.64 -11.98
C MET A 1 52.24 -47.04 -12.64
N ASP A 2 51.06 -47.42 -12.14
CA ASP A 2 49.79 -46.97 -12.67
C ASP A 2 49.51 -45.53 -12.24
N LYS A 3 49.15 -44.68 -13.21
CA LYS A 3 48.67 -43.31 -12.96
C LYS A 3 47.25 -43.40 -12.42
N ILE A 4 47.08 -43.05 -11.14
CA ILE A 4 45.78 -42.79 -10.53
C ILE A 4 45.16 -41.56 -11.22
N PRO A 5 43.96 -41.65 -11.79
CA PRO A 5 43.27 -40.49 -12.31
C PRO A 5 42.76 -39.65 -11.14
N THR A 6 43.21 -38.40 -11.06
CA THR A 6 42.72 -37.41 -10.12
C THR A 6 41.25 -37.09 -10.44
N MET A 7 40.33 -37.69 -9.69
CA MET A 7 38.91 -37.35 -9.79
C MET A 7 38.64 -35.94 -9.24
N GLY A 8 38.29 -35.04 -10.15
CA GLY A 8 37.43 -33.85 -10.01
C GLY A 8 37.22 -33.24 -8.63
N SER A 9 38.09 -32.30 -8.25
CA SER A 9 37.88 -31.38 -7.12
C SER A 9 36.94 -30.19 -7.42
N GLY A 10 36.43 -30.05 -8.66
CA GLY A 10 35.65 -28.89 -9.11
C GLY A 10 34.11 -29.01 -9.02
N LYS A 11 33.57 -30.20 -8.76
CA LYS A 11 32.11 -30.46 -8.75
C LYS A 11 31.32 -29.75 -7.64
N PRO A 12 31.76 -29.74 -6.36
CA PRO A 12 31.00 -29.06 -5.29
C PRO A 12 30.98 -27.54 -5.49
N THR A 13 32.08 -26.96 -5.97
CA THR A 13 32.18 -25.52 -6.26
C THR A 13 31.27 -25.11 -7.41
N TYR A 14 31.10 -25.96 -8.43
CA TYR A 14 30.17 -25.70 -9.52
C TYR A 14 28.71 -25.75 -9.06
N ALA A 15 28.32 -26.78 -8.30
CA ALA A 15 26.96 -26.91 -7.78
C ALA A 15 26.56 -25.74 -6.86
N VAL A 16 27.46 -25.31 -5.97
CA VAL A 16 27.23 -24.14 -5.09
C VAL A 16 27.07 -22.86 -5.92
N LYS A 17 27.91 -22.64 -6.93
CA LYS A 17 27.79 -21.49 -7.83
C LYS A 17 26.44 -21.48 -8.58
N THR A 18 25.98 -22.64 -9.05
CA THR A 18 24.69 -22.77 -9.72
C THR A 18 23.51 -22.48 -8.78
N VAL A 19 23.56 -22.96 -7.53
CA VAL A 19 22.51 -22.66 -6.54
C VAL A 19 22.48 -21.16 -6.24
N ILE A 20 23.64 -20.55 -6.04
CA ILE A 20 23.73 -19.10 -5.80
C ILE A 20 23.20 -18.31 -7.00
N SER A 21 23.55 -18.68 -8.23
CA SER A 21 23.07 -17.98 -9.41
C SER A 21 21.54 -18.05 -9.54
N VAL A 22 20.95 -19.24 -9.33
CA VAL A 22 19.49 -19.41 -9.34
C VAL A 22 18.83 -18.57 -8.26
N LEU A 23 19.37 -18.55 -7.04
CA LEU A 23 18.81 -17.72 -5.96
C LEU A 23 18.91 -16.22 -6.26
N LEU A 24 20.01 -15.76 -6.85
CA LEU A 24 20.16 -14.36 -7.25
C LEU A 24 19.18 -13.98 -8.36
N GLU A 25 18.96 -14.86 -9.34
CA GLU A 25 17.95 -14.67 -10.38
C GLU A 25 16.54 -14.61 -9.80
N GLU A 26 16.21 -15.48 -8.85
CA GLU A 26 14.92 -15.46 -8.14
C GLU A 26 14.70 -14.16 -7.35
N VAL A 27 15.73 -13.65 -6.68
CA VAL A 27 15.67 -12.36 -5.98
C VAL A 27 15.49 -11.21 -6.98
N ALA A 28 16.25 -11.22 -8.08
CA ALA A 28 16.16 -10.19 -9.11
C ALA A 28 14.79 -10.18 -9.81
N LEU A 29 14.21 -11.37 -10.01
CA LEU A 29 12.87 -11.54 -10.58
C LEU A 29 11.79 -11.07 -9.59
N THR A 30 11.88 -11.47 -8.32
CA THR A 30 10.95 -11.05 -7.27
C THR A 30 11.00 -9.54 -7.08
N ARG A 31 12.18 -8.93 -7.09
CA ARG A 31 12.33 -7.47 -7.06
C ARG A 31 11.63 -6.82 -8.25
N ALA A 32 11.84 -7.36 -9.46
CA ALA A 32 11.20 -6.82 -10.67
C ALA A 32 9.67 -6.98 -10.66
N LEU A 33 9.12 -8.00 -9.98
CA LEU A 33 7.68 -8.11 -9.76
C LEU A 33 7.15 -6.98 -8.87
N LEU A 34 7.88 -6.62 -7.82
CA LEU A 34 7.45 -5.65 -6.80
C LEU A 34 7.74 -4.18 -7.17
N ASP A 35 8.63 -3.93 -8.13
CA ASP A 35 9.26 -2.61 -8.34
C ASP A 35 8.23 -1.48 -8.55
N ASP A 36 7.27 -1.70 -9.45
CA ASP A 36 6.26 -0.71 -9.85
C ASP A 36 5.41 -0.18 -8.68
N ASN A 37 5.04 -1.07 -7.76
CA ASN A 37 4.09 -0.78 -6.68
C ASN A 37 4.78 -0.66 -5.31
N SER A 38 6.09 -0.91 -5.24
CA SER A 38 6.91 -0.91 -4.02
C SER A 38 6.73 0.35 -3.19
N THR A 39 6.74 1.53 -3.82
CA THR A 39 6.60 2.82 -3.13
C THR A 39 5.24 2.95 -2.44
N ALA A 40 4.16 2.49 -3.08
CA ALA A 40 2.83 2.55 -2.51
C ALA A 40 2.68 1.54 -1.36
N HIS A 41 3.10 0.30 -1.55
CA HIS A 41 2.97 -0.73 -0.52
C HIS A 41 3.84 -0.48 0.71
N ILE A 42 5.12 -0.15 0.50
CA ILE A 42 6.07 0.11 1.59
C ILE A 42 5.74 1.45 2.24
N GLY A 43 5.43 2.48 1.46
CA GLY A 43 5.03 3.79 2.00
C GLY A 43 3.79 3.68 2.88
N ASN A 44 2.76 2.95 2.42
CA ASN A 44 1.54 2.78 3.20
C ASN A 44 1.84 1.97 4.47
N ALA A 45 2.67 0.92 4.38
CA ALA A 45 3.06 0.13 5.55
C ALA A 45 3.80 0.98 6.59
N ILE A 46 4.76 1.79 6.15
CA ILE A 46 5.52 2.70 7.03
C ILE A 46 4.57 3.67 7.73
N VAL A 47 3.67 4.33 7.01
CA VAL A 47 2.80 5.34 7.62
C VAL A 47 1.72 4.71 8.50
N CYS A 48 1.13 3.60 8.08
CA CYS A 48 0.25 2.82 8.94
C CYS A 48 0.98 2.46 10.23
N LEU A 49 2.20 1.94 10.16
CA LEU A 49 2.98 1.60 11.34
C LEU A 49 3.30 2.83 12.21
N SER A 50 3.83 3.90 11.61
CA SER A 50 4.17 5.14 12.33
C SER A 50 2.96 5.69 13.07
N THR A 51 1.78 5.69 12.44
CA THR A 51 0.55 6.16 13.11
C THR A 51 0.22 5.32 14.35
N ARG A 52 0.44 4.00 14.33
CA ARG A 52 0.20 3.14 15.50
C ARG A 52 1.24 3.31 16.60
N LEU A 53 2.48 3.60 16.23
CA LEU A 53 3.64 3.64 17.13
C LEU A 53 4.04 5.04 17.59
N ILE A 54 3.38 6.10 17.12
CA ILE A 54 3.56 7.44 17.70
C ILE A 54 3.47 7.32 19.23
N GLY A 55 4.32 8.01 19.98
CA GLY A 55 4.31 8.04 21.45
C GLY A 55 4.15 6.70 22.19
N SER A 56 4.55 5.57 21.59
CA SER A 56 4.67 4.29 22.29
C SER A 56 6.10 4.11 22.77
N ASP A 57 6.27 3.77 24.05
CA ASP A 57 7.58 3.47 24.63
C ASP A 57 7.99 2.03 24.27
N LEU A 58 8.51 1.85 23.07
CA LEU A 58 8.95 0.53 22.60
C LEU A 58 10.34 0.20 23.11
N THR A 59 10.48 -1.00 23.66
CA THR A 59 11.80 -1.55 23.96
C THR A 59 12.50 -2.04 22.69
N ILE A 60 13.83 -2.11 22.73
CA ILE A 60 14.64 -2.68 21.63
C ILE A 60 14.22 -4.12 21.33
N GLU A 61 13.88 -4.90 22.35
CA GLU A 61 13.44 -6.28 22.20
C GLU A 61 12.08 -6.39 21.49
N GLN A 62 11.16 -5.47 21.78
CA GLN A 62 9.90 -5.37 21.04
C GLN A 62 10.16 -5.02 19.57
N LEU A 63 11.04 -4.07 19.27
CA LEU A 63 11.42 -3.75 17.89
C LEU A 63 11.98 -4.97 17.16
N LYS A 64 12.95 -5.67 17.76
CA LYS A 64 13.57 -6.89 17.19
C LYS A 64 12.53 -7.96 16.90
N THR A 65 11.56 -8.13 17.79
CA THR A 65 10.48 -9.12 17.62
C THR A 65 9.50 -8.73 16.51
N MET A 66 9.20 -7.44 16.39
CA MET A 66 8.21 -6.91 15.46
C MET A 66 8.72 -6.82 14.02
N LEU A 67 9.96 -6.38 13.81
CA LEU A 67 10.54 -6.09 12.50
C LEU A 67 10.44 -7.24 11.48
N PRO A 68 10.78 -8.50 11.82
CA PRO A 68 10.61 -9.63 10.90
C PRO A 68 9.15 -9.83 10.50
N GLY A 69 8.21 -9.73 11.45
CA GLY A 69 6.78 -9.86 11.18
C GLY A 69 6.24 -8.76 10.27
N MET A 70 6.69 -7.52 10.45
CA MET A 70 6.34 -6.39 9.58
C MET A 70 6.88 -6.56 8.16
N PHE A 71 8.14 -6.98 8.03
CA PHE A 71 8.74 -7.26 6.74
C PHE A 71 8.00 -8.38 6.02
N LEU A 72 7.80 -9.52 6.70
CA LEU A 72 7.13 -10.69 6.12
C LEU A 72 5.69 -10.38 5.70
N THR A 73 4.91 -9.70 6.55
CA THR A 73 3.52 -9.36 6.22
C THR A 73 3.43 -8.35 5.06
N THR A 74 4.27 -7.32 5.06
CA THR A 74 4.31 -6.32 3.98
C THR A 74 4.76 -6.95 2.66
N PHE A 75 5.79 -7.79 2.71
CA PHE A 75 6.27 -8.55 1.54
C PHE A 75 5.19 -9.47 1.01
N ALA A 76 4.56 -10.29 1.87
CA ALA A 76 3.52 -11.22 1.46
C ALA A 76 2.29 -10.49 0.89
N PHE A 77 1.88 -9.37 1.49
CA PHE A 77 0.79 -8.53 0.99
C PHE A 77 1.08 -8.01 -0.41
N SER A 78 2.26 -7.41 -0.61
CA SER A 78 2.69 -6.81 -1.88
C SER A 78 2.87 -7.89 -2.96
N TYR A 79 3.63 -8.94 -2.65
CA TYR A 79 3.91 -10.03 -3.57
C TYR A 79 2.64 -10.70 -4.08
N THR A 80 1.69 -10.96 -3.17
CA THR A 80 0.39 -11.54 -3.51
C THR A 80 -0.35 -10.68 -4.54
N PHE A 81 -0.36 -9.36 -4.35
CA PHE A 81 -0.96 -8.46 -5.32
C PHE A 81 -0.20 -8.42 -6.64
N ASP A 82 1.10 -8.18 -6.59
CA ASP A 82 1.92 -7.93 -7.77
C ASP A 82 1.99 -9.14 -8.71
N ILE A 83 2.12 -10.35 -8.15
CA ILE A 83 2.11 -11.56 -8.99
C ILE A 83 0.75 -11.76 -9.66
N ALA A 84 -0.37 -11.54 -8.95
CA ALA A 84 -1.69 -11.66 -9.53
C ALA A 84 -1.94 -10.57 -10.59
N ASN A 85 -1.60 -9.32 -10.27
CA ASN A 85 -1.79 -8.19 -11.16
C ASN A 85 -1.06 -8.40 -12.50
N GLN A 86 0.16 -8.92 -12.49
CA GLN A 86 0.89 -9.23 -13.72
C GLN A 86 0.40 -10.52 -14.41
N THR A 87 0.04 -11.55 -13.64
CA THR A 87 -0.43 -12.84 -14.19
C THR A 87 -1.74 -12.71 -14.95
N PHE A 88 -2.67 -11.88 -14.45
CA PHE A 88 -4.03 -11.77 -14.99
C PHE A 88 -4.26 -10.53 -15.85
N SER A 89 -3.23 -9.72 -16.10
CA SER A 89 -3.31 -8.49 -16.91
C SER A 89 -2.21 -8.45 -17.98
N VAL A 90 -1.88 -9.61 -18.57
CA VAL A 90 -0.74 -9.75 -19.50
C VAL A 90 -0.90 -8.88 -20.74
N GLU A 91 -2.10 -8.80 -21.32
CA GLU A 91 -2.35 -7.97 -22.50
C GLU A 91 -2.15 -6.48 -22.17
N GLU A 92 -2.66 -6.02 -21.01
CA GLU A 92 -2.49 -4.64 -20.52
C GLU A 92 -0.99 -4.32 -20.32
N ASP A 93 -0.28 -5.21 -19.63
CA ASP A 93 1.14 -5.02 -19.32
C ASP A 93 2.03 -5.07 -20.55
N THR A 94 1.67 -5.85 -21.57
CA THR A 94 2.43 -5.89 -22.84
C THR A 94 2.43 -4.54 -23.54
N ILE A 95 1.32 -3.80 -23.46
CA ILE A 95 1.18 -2.48 -24.08
C ILE A 95 1.81 -1.40 -23.20
N ASN A 96 1.47 -1.38 -21.91
CA ASN A 96 1.79 -0.26 -21.03
C ASN A 96 3.15 -0.40 -20.34
N LYS A 97 3.61 -1.64 -20.10
CA LYS A 97 4.74 -1.96 -19.23
C LYS A 97 5.57 -3.12 -19.78
N PRO A 98 6.12 -3.02 -21.00
CA PRO A 98 6.79 -4.11 -21.70
C PRO A 98 8.04 -4.65 -20.98
N ASN A 99 8.60 -3.88 -20.05
CA ASN A 99 9.76 -4.28 -19.23
C ASN A 99 9.38 -5.17 -18.02
N ARG A 100 8.08 -5.38 -17.75
CA ARG A 100 7.64 -6.27 -16.67
C ARG A 100 8.09 -7.71 -16.92
N PRO A 101 8.34 -8.50 -15.85
CA PRO A 101 8.79 -9.87 -15.96
C PRO A 101 8.08 -10.77 -16.98
N ILE A 102 6.75 -10.71 -17.07
CA ILE A 102 5.98 -11.56 -17.99
C ILE A 102 6.09 -11.06 -19.44
N PRO A 103 5.74 -9.79 -19.77
CA PRO A 103 5.92 -9.28 -21.14
C PRO A 103 7.36 -9.35 -21.67
N SER A 104 8.36 -9.15 -20.80
CA SER A 104 9.77 -9.19 -21.19
C SER A 104 10.33 -10.61 -21.33
N GLY A 105 9.51 -11.66 -21.12
CA GLY A 105 9.92 -13.06 -21.19
C GLY A 105 10.81 -13.55 -20.03
N ARG A 106 11.02 -12.75 -18.98
CA ARG A 106 11.80 -13.14 -17.78
C ARG A 106 11.05 -14.10 -16.86
N LEU A 107 9.73 -14.14 -16.96
CA LEU A 107 8.84 -15.06 -16.25
C LEU A 107 7.81 -15.63 -17.22
N SER A 108 7.77 -16.95 -17.34
CA SER A 108 6.71 -17.61 -18.12
C SER A 108 5.36 -17.48 -17.43
N ILE A 109 4.28 -17.44 -18.21
CA ILE A 109 2.92 -17.34 -17.67
C ILE A 109 2.56 -18.52 -16.75
N ASN A 110 2.99 -19.74 -17.11
CA ASN A 110 2.81 -20.92 -16.26
C ASN A 110 3.58 -20.81 -14.95
N GLY A 111 4.81 -20.26 -14.99
CA GLY A 111 5.58 -19.96 -13.79
C GLY A 111 4.88 -18.92 -12.91
N ALA A 112 4.24 -17.92 -13.51
CA ALA A 112 3.47 -16.91 -12.79
C ALA A 112 2.24 -17.51 -12.09
N TYR A 113 1.48 -18.38 -12.77
CA TYR A 113 0.38 -19.13 -12.16
C TYR A 113 0.84 -20.01 -11.00
N MET A 114 1.95 -20.74 -11.16
CA MET A 114 2.50 -21.56 -10.08
C MET A 114 2.94 -20.71 -8.89
N ARG A 115 3.62 -19.59 -9.11
CA ARG A 115 3.98 -18.64 -8.05
C ARG A 115 2.75 -18.09 -7.34
N TRP A 116 1.70 -17.75 -8.08
CA TRP A 116 0.45 -17.29 -7.51
C TRP A 116 -0.17 -18.36 -6.61
N LEU A 117 -0.31 -19.59 -7.10
CA LEU A 117 -0.84 -20.72 -6.34
C LEU A 117 0.02 -21.07 -5.11
N LEU A 118 1.34 -21.13 -5.26
CA LEU A 118 2.24 -21.39 -4.14
C LEU A 118 2.17 -20.29 -3.09
N SER A 119 1.95 -19.04 -3.50
CA SER A 119 1.75 -17.95 -2.54
C SER A 119 0.58 -18.25 -1.59
N TRP A 120 -0.53 -18.82 -2.07
CA TRP A 120 -1.70 -19.21 -1.27
C TRP A 120 -1.32 -20.08 -0.09
N ALA A 121 -0.57 -21.16 -0.31
CA ALA A 121 -0.17 -22.07 0.75
C ALA A 121 1.00 -21.51 1.58
N ILE A 122 2.11 -21.14 0.94
CA ILE A 122 3.38 -20.83 1.61
C ILE A 122 3.23 -19.58 2.45
N SER A 123 2.69 -18.49 1.90
CA SER A 123 2.65 -17.22 2.63
C SER A 123 1.65 -17.28 3.79
N LEU A 124 0.53 -17.99 3.65
CA LEU A 124 -0.43 -18.16 4.76
C LEU A 124 0.18 -19.00 5.88
N ALA A 125 0.87 -20.10 5.55
CA ALA A 125 1.56 -20.93 6.53
C ALA A 125 2.67 -20.15 7.25
N VAL A 126 3.54 -19.47 6.50
CA VAL A 126 4.64 -18.67 7.07
C VAL A 126 4.09 -17.58 7.99
N ILE A 127 3.10 -16.80 7.55
CA ILE A 127 2.52 -15.73 8.39
C ILE A 127 1.77 -16.30 9.59
N GLY A 128 1.02 -17.39 9.43
CA GLY A 128 0.29 -18.03 10.52
C GLY A 128 1.21 -18.57 11.63
N LEU A 129 2.30 -19.22 11.23
CA LEU A 129 3.27 -19.83 12.15
C LEU A 129 4.23 -18.80 12.78
N THR A 130 4.68 -17.79 12.01
CA THR A 130 5.70 -16.84 12.47
C THR A 130 5.12 -15.56 13.06
N VAL A 131 3.90 -15.16 12.69
CA VAL A 131 3.20 -13.99 13.23
C VAL A 131 2.06 -14.47 14.12
N ASN A 132 0.89 -14.74 13.56
CA ASN A 132 -0.26 -15.34 14.24
C ASN A 132 -1.38 -15.65 13.24
N LEU A 133 -2.38 -16.41 13.68
CA LEU A 133 -3.54 -16.78 12.86
C LEU A 133 -4.37 -15.56 12.40
N LYS A 134 -4.40 -14.47 13.18
CA LYS A 134 -5.10 -13.23 12.81
C LYS A 134 -4.42 -12.54 11.62
N ALA A 135 -3.09 -12.50 11.56
CA ALA A 135 -2.37 -11.97 10.42
C ALA A 135 -2.60 -12.85 9.17
N ALA A 136 -2.60 -14.17 9.33
CA ALA A 136 -2.91 -15.09 8.24
C ALA A 136 -4.35 -14.90 7.72
N SER A 137 -5.34 -14.65 8.59
CA SER A 137 -6.71 -14.41 8.16
C SER A 137 -6.87 -13.07 7.41
N MET A 138 -6.19 -12.01 7.83
CA MET A 138 -6.17 -10.74 7.08
C MET A 138 -5.53 -10.92 5.70
N LEU A 139 -4.43 -11.69 5.61
CA LEU A 139 -3.80 -12.00 4.32
C LEU A 139 -4.69 -12.88 3.43
N LEU A 140 -5.46 -13.80 4.01
CA LEU A 140 -6.45 -14.58 3.28
C LEU A 140 -7.56 -13.68 2.71
N GLN A 141 -8.07 -12.73 3.49
CA GLN A 141 -9.04 -11.75 3.00
C GLN A 141 -8.48 -10.95 1.83
N TRP A 142 -7.22 -10.52 1.90
CA TRP A 142 -6.54 -9.84 0.78
C TRP A 142 -6.50 -10.70 -0.48
N LYS A 143 -6.15 -11.98 -0.34
CA LYS A 143 -6.09 -12.93 -1.46
C LYS A 143 -7.44 -13.18 -2.13
N VAL A 144 -8.49 -13.35 -1.32
CA VAL A 144 -9.87 -13.47 -1.80
C VAL A 144 -10.26 -12.19 -2.53
N TRP A 145 -9.97 -11.03 -1.94
CA TRP A 145 -10.26 -9.73 -2.54
C TRP A 145 -9.55 -9.55 -3.90
N ILE A 146 -8.26 -9.83 -4.00
CA ILE A 146 -7.53 -9.85 -5.28
C ILE A 146 -8.21 -10.78 -6.29
N SER A 147 -8.62 -11.97 -5.86
CA SER A 147 -9.22 -12.96 -6.77
C SER A 147 -10.54 -12.48 -7.38
N LEU A 148 -11.36 -11.75 -6.60
CA LEU A 148 -12.61 -11.16 -7.10
C LEU A 148 -12.39 -10.14 -8.23
N PHE A 149 -11.25 -9.45 -8.22
CA PHE A 149 -10.92 -8.40 -9.18
C PHE A 149 -10.10 -8.88 -10.38
N TYR A 150 -9.21 -9.85 -10.18
CA TYR A 150 -8.28 -10.31 -11.22
C TYR A 150 -8.62 -11.68 -11.80
N VAL A 151 -9.31 -12.55 -11.05
CA VAL A 151 -9.57 -13.95 -11.46
C VAL A 151 -11.03 -14.14 -11.86
N TRP A 152 -11.95 -14.03 -10.90
CA TRP A 152 -13.38 -14.19 -11.11
C TRP A 152 -14.16 -13.57 -9.93
N PRO A 153 -15.23 -12.79 -10.16
CA PRO A 153 -15.89 -12.50 -11.44
C PRO A 153 -15.22 -11.41 -12.29
N LYS A 154 -14.11 -10.81 -11.81
CA LYS A 154 -13.39 -9.69 -12.44
C LYS A 154 -14.23 -8.41 -12.48
N PHE A 155 -14.46 -7.79 -11.33
CA PHE A 155 -15.11 -6.48 -11.30
C PHE A 155 -14.24 -5.39 -11.97
N GLN A 156 -14.75 -4.76 -13.03
CA GLN A 156 -13.97 -3.81 -13.87
C GLN A 156 -14.47 -2.35 -13.85
N ASN A 157 -15.59 -2.05 -13.19
CA ASN A 157 -16.13 -0.68 -13.16
C ASN A 157 -15.34 0.26 -12.22
N TRP A 158 -15.47 1.56 -12.43
CA TRP A 158 -14.74 2.58 -11.65
C TRP A 158 -14.96 2.50 -10.14
N VAL A 159 -16.20 2.20 -9.69
CA VAL A 159 -16.51 2.06 -8.26
C VAL A 159 -15.72 0.90 -7.67
N ALA A 160 -15.72 -0.23 -8.36
CA ALA A 160 -15.00 -1.41 -7.95
C ALA A 160 -13.50 -1.12 -7.84
N ARG A 161 -12.91 -0.38 -8.80
CA ARG A 161 -11.49 0.00 -8.77
C ARG A 161 -11.15 0.86 -7.55
N ASN A 162 -11.98 1.85 -7.22
CA ASN A 162 -11.79 2.66 -6.01
C ASN A 162 -11.92 1.80 -4.73
N LEU A 163 -12.95 0.94 -4.67
CA LEU A 163 -13.14 0.00 -3.57
C LEU A 163 -11.96 -0.96 -3.43
N PHE A 164 -11.38 -1.42 -4.54
CA PHE A 164 -10.25 -2.34 -4.54
C PHE A 164 -9.09 -1.76 -3.73
N THR A 165 -8.68 -0.55 -4.06
CA THR A 165 -7.57 0.15 -3.40
C THR A 165 -7.92 0.51 -1.95
N ALA A 166 -9.13 1.01 -1.70
CA ALA A 166 -9.55 1.39 -0.35
C ALA A 166 -9.61 0.19 0.62
N VAL A 167 -10.21 -0.93 0.19
CA VAL A 167 -10.24 -2.17 0.98
C VAL A 167 -8.85 -2.77 1.11
N GLY A 168 -8.01 -2.73 0.07
CA GLY A 168 -6.63 -3.20 0.15
C GLY A 168 -5.83 -2.46 1.23
N ALA A 169 -5.93 -1.12 1.24
CA ALA A 169 -5.24 -0.29 2.23
C ALA A 169 -5.72 -0.56 3.66
N THR A 170 -7.03 -0.76 3.88
CA THR A 170 -7.54 -1.12 5.22
C THR A 170 -7.14 -2.53 5.62
N ILE A 171 -7.14 -3.52 4.71
CA ILE A 171 -6.63 -4.85 5.04
C ILE A 171 -5.14 -4.79 5.40
N GLN A 172 -4.34 -4.00 4.68
CA GLN A 172 -2.91 -3.81 5.02
C GLN A 172 -2.73 -3.21 6.41
N LEU A 173 -3.52 -2.20 6.76
CA LEU A 173 -3.58 -1.59 8.09
C LEU A 173 -3.88 -2.63 9.18
N ARG A 174 -4.92 -3.46 8.97
CA ARG A 174 -5.34 -4.51 9.92
C ARG A 174 -4.35 -5.67 10.00
N LEU A 175 -3.66 -5.96 8.92
CA LEU A 175 -2.58 -6.92 8.88
C LEU A 175 -1.41 -6.46 9.76
N LEU A 176 -1.06 -5.17 9.71
CA LEU A 176 -0.04 -4.58 10.59
C LEU A 176 -0.50 -4.52 12.05
N ASP A 177 -1.78 -4.20 12.31
CA ASP A 177 -2.36 -4.28 13.65
C ASP A 177 -2.18 -5.70 14.25
N ALA A 178 -2.30 -6.76 13.45
CA ALA A 178 -2.09 -8.14 13.90
C ALA A 178 -0.63 -8.43 14.28
N VAL A 179 0.35 -7.78 13.64
CA VAL A 179 1.76 -7.86 14.05
C VAL A 179 1.94 -7.17 15.40
N LEU A 180 1.37 -5.97 15.56
CA LEU A 180 1.49 -5.19 16.79
C LEU A 180 0.86 -5.88 17.99
N ILE A 181 -0.30 -6.50 17.84
CA ILE A 181 -0.98 -7.26 18.91
C ILE A 181 -0.09 -8.39 19.45
N LYS A 182 0.73 -9.02 18.61
CA LYS A 182 1.66 -10.06 19.04
C LYS A 182 2.75 -9.50 19.96
N THR A 183 3.29 -8.34 19.62
CA THR A 183 4.47 -7.77 20.27
C THR A 183 4.13 -6.86 21.45
N ILE A 184 2.95 -6.22 21.40
CA ILE A 184 2.49 -5.23 22.36
C ILE A 184 1.11 -5.69 22.87
N PRO A 185 1.04 -6.45 23.98
CA PRO A 185 -0.24 -6.99 24.48
C PRO A 185 -1.28 -5.92 24.85
N SER A 186 -0.83 -4.73 25.22
CA SER A 186 -1.68 -3.57 25.50
C SER A 186 -2.19 -2.86 24.24
N PHE A 187 -1.67 -3.19 23.05
CA PHE A 187 -2.08 -2.54 21.82
C PHE A 187 -3.57 -2.77 21.55
N ARG A 188 -4.27 -1.69 21.24
CA ARG A 188 -5.68 -1.68 20.85
C ARG A 188 -5.77 -1.02 19.50
N ALA A 189 -6.33 -1.76 18.55
CA ALA A 189 -6.44 -1.27 17.18
C ALA A 189 -7.59 -0.26 17.08
N ASP A 190 -7.28 0.96 16.68
CA ASP A 190 -8.30 1.98 16.43
C ASP A 190 -9.03 1.72 15.10
N SER A 191 -10.34 1.54 15.19
CA SER A 191 -11.21 1.38 14.02
C SER A 191 -11.52 2.70 13.33
N SER A 192 -11.37 3.85 14.01
CA SER A 192 -11.62 5.17 13.43
C SER A 192 -10.65 5.48 12.29
N LEU A 193 -9.36 5.17 12.47
CA LEU A 193 -8.34 5.29 11.42
C LEU A 193 -8.64 4.42 10.20
N MET A 194 -9.19 3.22 10.42
CA MET A 194 -9.58 2.34 9.32
C MET A 194 -10.70 2.96 8.48
N TRP A 195 -11.74 3.48 9.13
CA TRP A 195 -12.87 4.13 8.44
C TRP A 195 -12.47 5.45 7.79
N LEU A 196 -11.57 6.21 8.41
CA LEU A 196 -10.99 7.41 7.82
C LEU A 196 -10.22 7.08 6.54
N LEU A 197 -9.31 6.10 6.60
CA LEU A 197 -8.53 5.67 5.43
C LEU A 197 -9.42 5.13 4.32
N PHE A 198 -10.41 4.29 4.67
CA PHE A 198 -11.37 3.75 3.72
C PHE A 198 -12.14 4.86 3.01
N THR A 199 -12.79 5.74 3.78
CA THR A 199 -13.64 6.81 3.26
C THR A 199 -12.82 7.76 2.41
N TRP A 200 -11.64 8.15 2.90
CA TRP A 200 -10.70 8.98 2.15
C TRP A 200 -10.38 8.38 0.79
N LEU A 201 -9.93 7.12 0.75
CA LEU A 201 -9.51 6.47 -0.49
C LEU A 201 -10.69 6.26 -1.44
N VAL A 202 -11.85 5.76 -0.99
CA VAL A 202 -13.01 5.53 -1.87
C VAL A 202 -13.40 6.79 -2.64
N TRP A 203 -13.33 7.96 -2.00
CA TRP A 203 -13.74 9.23 -2.59
C TRP A 203 -12.66 9.98 -3.36
N THR A 204 -11.38 9.61 -3.23
CA THR A 204 -10.28 10.42 -3.80
C THR A 204 -9.23 9.62 -4.57
N ILE A 205 -9.25 8.29 -4.51
CA ILE A 205 -8.19 7.47 -5.12
C ILE A 205 -8.19 7.49 -6.65
N HIS A 206 -9.32 7.84 -7.29
CA HIS A 206 -9.39 8.02 -8.74
C HIS A 206 -8.43 9.10 -9.27
N VAL A 207 -7.82 9.92 -8.39
CA VAL A 207 -6.68 10.78 -8.75
C VAL A 207 -5.57 10.00 -9.48
N GLN A 208 -5.38 8.73 -9.15
CA GLN A 208 -4.40 7.87 -9.81
C GLN A 208 -4.68 7.67 -11.30
N GLU A 209 -5.94 7.75 -11.73
CA GLU A 209 -6.35 7.39 -13.09
C GLU A 209 -6.15 8.54 -14.10
N PHE A 210 -5.89 9.77 -13.64
CA PHE A 210 -5.74 10.93 -14.53
C PHE A 210 -4.51 10.85 -15.43
N HIS A 211 -3.38 10.32 -14.93
CA HIS A 211 -2.15 10.23 -15.75
C HIS A 211 -2.17 9.08 -16.76
N ASP A 212 -3.07 8.10 -16.59
CA ASP A 212 -3.13 6.88 -17.39
C ASP A 212 -4.33 6.85 -18.35
N THR A 213 -5.08 7.95 -18.48
CA THR A 213 -6.33 8.01 -19.26
C THR A 213 -6.20 7.51 -20.70
N GLU A 214 -5.15 7.91 -21.44
CA GLU A 214 -4.92 7.45 -22.83
C GLU A 214 -4.59 5.95 -22.92
N GLY A 215 -3.84 5.42 -21.94
CA GLY A 215 -3.50 4.01 -21.88
C GLY A 215 -4.72 3.17 -21.53
N ASP A 216 -5.50 3.64 -20.56
CA ASP A 216 -6.76 3.04 -20.12
C ASP A 216 -7.80 3.01 -21.26
N GLU A 217 -7.86 4.05 -22.10
CA GLU A 217 -8.76 4.11 -23.27
C GLU A 217 -8.43 3.01 -24.29
N ARG A 218 -7.14 2.79 -24.58
CA ARG A 218 -6.69 1.77 -25.56
C ARG A 218 -7.01 0.34 -25.13
N VAL A 219 -7.02 0.10 -23.82
CA VAL A 219 -7.32 -1.23 -23.23
C VAL A 219 -8.82 -1.36 -22.90
N GLY A 220 -9.63 -0.32 -23.13
CA GLY A 220 -11.08 -0.33 -22.91
C GLY A 220 -11.48 -0.34 -21.43
N ARG A 221 -10.69 0.29 -20.55
CA ARG A 221 -10.98 0.35 -19.12
C ARG A 221 -12.11 1.32 -18.80
N GLN A 222 -12.82 1.03 -17.72
CA GLN A 222 -13.89 1.87 -17.20
C GLN A 222 -13.41 2.69 -16.00
N THR A 223 -12.40 3.56 -16.20
CA THR A 223 -11.91 4.48 -15.17
C THR A 223 -12.78 5.73 -15.07
N LEU A 224 -12.80 6.37 -13.90
CA LEU A 224 -13.69 7.50 -13.68
C LEU A 224 -13.40 8.69 -14.63
N PRO A 225 -12.12 9.06 -14.91
CA PRO A 225 -11.80 10.10 -15.89
C PRO A 225 -12.27 9.80 -17.33
N LEU A 226 -12.36 8.52 -17.72
CA LEU A 226 -12.88 8.10 -19.03
C LEU A 226 -14.40 8.18 -19.08
N ILE A 227 -15.09 7.72 -18.02
CA ILE A 227 -16.55 7.70 -17.95
C ILE A 227 -17.14 9.11 -17.99
N VAL A 228 -16.55 10.07 -17.28
CA VAL A 228 -17.01 11.47 -17.31
C VAL A 228 -16.67 12.18 -18.63
N GLY A 229 -15.79 11.57 -19.44
CA GLY A 229 -15.32 12.10 -20.71
C GLY A 229 -14.52 13.40 -20.59
N ARG A 230 -13.98 13.87 -21.73
CA ARG A 230 -13.11 15.06 -21.77
C ARG A 230 -13.73 16.30 -21.13
N ARG A 231 -15.04 16.50 -21.31
CA ARG A 231 -15.77 17.66 -20.73
C ARG A 231 -15.99 17.53 -19.22
N GLY A 232 -16.13 16.31 -18.69
CA GLY A 232 -16.37 16.07 -17.27
C GLY A 232 -15.11 15.96 -16.42
N GLN A 233 -13.92 15.83 -17.03
CA GLN A 233 -12.67 15.74 -16.29
C GLN A 233 -12.35 16.99 -15.46
N PHE A 234 -12.60 18.19 -15.99
CA PHE A 234 -12.37 19.42 -15.21
C PHE A 234 -13.30 19.51 -13.98
N PRO A 235 -14.63 19.34 -14.11
CA PRO A 235 -15.52 19.24 -12.94
C PRO A 235 -15.09 18.17 -11.94
N LEU A 236 -14.69 16.98 -12.41
CA LEU A 236 -14.22 15.89 -11.54
C LEU A 236 -12.97 16.30 -10.75
N ARG A 237 -11.98 16.90 -11.41
CA ARG A 237 -10.76 17.43 -10.77
C ARG A 237 -11.10 18.48 -9.72
N LEU A 238 -11.98 19.43 -10.07
CA LEU A 238 -12.41 20.49 -9.16
C LEU A 238 -13.12 19.93 -7.92
N MET A 239 -14.07 19.02 -8.09
CA MET A 239 -14.77 18.37 -6.97
C MET A 239 -13.78 17.61 -6.06
N THR A 240 -12.85 16.88 -6.67
CA THR A 240 -11.82 16.14 -5.93
C THR A 240 -10.90 17.09 -5.16
N ALA A 241 -10.50 18.19 -5.79
CA ALA A 241 -9.70 19.24 -5.16
C ALA A 241 -10.43 19.90 -3.98
N ILE A 242 -11.74 20.12 -4.09
CA ILE A 242 -12.57 20.63 -2.99
C ILE A 242 -12.63 19.65 -1.82
N ILE A 243 -12.79 18.34 -2.08
CA ILE A 243 -12.78 17.31 -1.02
C ILE A 243 -11.42 17.28 -0.30
N ILE A 244 -10.32 17.25 -1.08
CA ILE A 244 -8.95 17.20 -0.55
C ILE A 244 -8.63 18.49 0.24
N GLY A 245 -8.81 19.65 -0.38
CA GLY A 245 -8.54 20.95 0.23
C GLY A 245 -9.45 21.23 1.43
N GLY A 246 -10.73 20.90 1.33
CA GLY A 246 -11.70 21.03 2.42
C GLY A 246 -11.34 20.18 3.63
N THR A 247 -10.78 18.98 3.43
CA THR A 247 -10.24 18.14 4.51
C THR A 247 -9.06 18.82 5.22
N GLY A 248 -8.18 19.49 4.48
CA GLY A 248 -7.10 20.28 5.07
C GLY A 248 -7.56 21.53 5.83
N VAL A 249 -8.65 22.17 5.39
CA VAL A 249 -9.24 23.32 6.11
C VAL A 249 -9.91 22.84 7.39
N SER A 250 -10.69 21.76 7.33
CA SER A 250 -11.38 21.21 8.50
C SER A 250 -10.39 20.77 9.59
N SER A 251 -9.22 20.24 9.23
CA SER A 251 -8.19 19.90 10.21
C SER A 251 -7.68 21.11 11.01
N VAL A 252 -7.50 22.28 10.38
CA VAL A 252 -7.05 23.48 11.09
C VAL A 252 -8.16 24.03 11.98
N VAL A 253 -9.40 24.06 11.49
CA VAL A 253 -10.56 24.47 12.28
C VAL A 253 -10.72 23.56 13.50
N LEU A 254 -10.61 22.24 13.32
CA LEU A 254 -10.64 21.28 14.42
C LEU A 254 -9.44 21.47 15.37
N ALA A 255 -8.22 21.70 14.87
CA ALA A 255 -7.06 21.97 15.73
C ALA A 255 -7.26 23.20 16.65
N GLN A 256 -7.98 24.22 16.17
CA GLN A 256 -8.30 25.42 16.98
C GLN A 256 -9.43 25.18 17.98
N ILE A 257 -10.44 24.39 17.62
CA ILE A 257 -11.62 24.12 18.46
C ILE A 257 -11.29 23.12 19.60
N TRP A 258 -10.40 22.15 19.37
CA TRP A 258 -10.19 20.99 20.26
C TRP A 258 -9.18 21.20 21.41
N ARG A 259 -9.05 22.43 21.92
CA ARG A 259 -8.46 22.82 23.22
C ARG A 259 -6.94 23.10 23.25
N ALA A 260 -6.65 24.26 23.86
CA ALA A 260 -5.35 24.87 24.22
C ALA A 260 -4.37 25.09 23.05
N PRO A 261 -3.67 26.24 22.99
CA PRO A 261 -2.69 26.51 21.95
C PRO A 261 -1.46 25.60 22.12
N ASN A 262 -1.57 24.35 21.67
CA ASN A 262 -0.40 23.50 21.47
C ASN A 262 0.24 23.91 20.13
N PRO A 263 1.37 24.65 20.15
CA PRO A 263 1.98 25.15 18.93
C PRO A 263 2.39 24.01 17.98
N ALA A 264 2.73 22.83 18.50
CA ALA A 264 3.06 21.68 17.68
C ALA A 264 1.85 21.17 16.88
N MET A 265 0.65 21.17 17.47
CA MET A 265 -0.58 20.79 16.76
C MET A 265 -0.98 21.81 15.71
N LEU A 266 -0.79 23.09 16.01
CA LEU A 266 -1.01 24.14 15.02
C LEU A 266 -0.05 23.99 13.83
N CYS A 267 1.24 23.79 14.11
CA CYS A 267 2.25 23.54 13.08
C CYS A 267 1.92 22.29 12.24
N LEU A 268 1.50 21.19 12.89
CA LEU A 268 1.11 19.96 12.20
C LEU A 268 -0.15 20.18 11.33
N GLY A 269 -1.15 20.88 11.85
CA GLY A 269 -2.37 21.23 11.11
C GLY A 269 -2.11 22.14 9.92
N LEU A 270 -1.23 23.15 10.08
CA LEU A 270 -0.81 24.03 8.99
C LEU A 270 0.00 23.29 7.93
N ALA A 271 0.92 22.42 8.33
CA ALA A 271 1.67 21.58 7.39
C ALA A 271 0.72 20.66 6.61
N HIS A 272 -0.23 20.02 7.29
CA HIS A 272 -1.26 19.20 6.66
C HIS A 272 -2.12 20.00 5.67
N LEU A 273 -2.58 21.20 6.04
CA LEU A 273 -3.31 22.10 5.15
C LEU A 273 -2.49 22.45 3.90
N LEU A 274 -1.21 22.82 4.07
CA LEU A 274 -0.32 23.16 2.95
C LEU A 274 -0.16 21.98 1.99
N PHE A 275 -0.01 20.76 2.51
CA PHE A 275 0.05 19.54 1.72
C PHE A 275 -1.25 19.26 0.95
N MET A 276 -2.40 19.40 1.60
CA MET A 276 -3.72 19.22 0.98
C MET A 276 -3.97 20.26 -0.12
N VAL A 277 -3.70 21.54 0.16
CA VAL A 277 -3.83 22.63 -0.81
C VAL A 277 -2.87 22.43 -1.99
N ASN A 278 -1.64 21.97 -1.75
CA ASN A 278 -0.71 21.67 -2.83
C ASN A 278 -1.28 20.62 -3.81
N VAL A 279 -1.80 19.51 -3.29
CA VAL A 279 -2.42 18.46 -4.13
C VAL A 279 -3.66 19.00 -4.84
N ALA A 280 -4.55 19.70 -4.13
CA ALA A 280 -5.78 20.28 -4.68
C ALA A 280 -5.51 21.28 -5.82
N VAL A 281 -4.57 22.20 -5.63
CA VAL A 281 -4.18 23.18 -6.66
C VAL A 281 -3.59 22.48 -7.88
N ARG A 282 -2.70 21.51 -7.68
CA ARG A 282 -2.08 20.77 -8.80
C ARG A 282 -3.12 20.02 -9.63
N LEU A 283 -4.13 19.41 -9.01
CA LEU A 283 -5.20 18.69 -9.71
C LEU A 283 -5.95 19.56 -10.72
N VAL A 284 -6.13 20.85 -10.41
CA VAL A 284 -6.92 21.79 -11.23
C VAL A 284 -6.03 22.58 -12.18
N VAL A 285 -4.87 23.05 -11.72
CA VAL A 285 -4.00 23.97 -12.46
C VAL A 285 -3.05 23.25 -13.42
N LEU A 286 -2.70 21.98 -13.14
CA LEU A 286 -1.76 21.20 -13.94
C LEU A 286 -2.40 19.93 -14.53
N PRO A 287 -3.45 20.02 -15.38
CA PRO A 287 -4.21 18.87 -15.88
C PRO A 287 -3.52 18.18 -17.08
N PHE A 288 -2.27 17.76 -16.90
CA PHE A 288 -1.51 17.03 -17.92
C PHE A 288 -0.74 15.86 -17.31
N LYS A 289 -0.47 14.85 -18.15
CA LYS A 289 0.01 13.52 -17.77
C LYS A 289 1.21 13.51 -16.82
N GLU A 290 2.28 14.24 -17.15
CA GLU A 290 3.51 14.26 -16.34
C GLU A 290 3.24 14.89 -14.96
N ALA A 291 2.44 15.95 -14.91
CA ALA A 291 2.05 16.57 -13.65
C ALA A 291 1.13 15.67 -12.84
N ASP A 292 0.16 15.00 -13.46
CA ASP A 292 -0.76 14.07 -12.80
C ASP A 292 -0.01 12.89 -12.16
N LYS A 293 1.01 12.36 -12.83
CA LYS A 293 1.87 11.31 -12.26
C LYS A 293 2.57 11.77 -10.97
N ILE A 294 3.01 13.03 -10.93
CA ILE A 294 3.61 13.62 -9.72
C ILE A 294 2.54 13.93 -8.68
N THR A 295 1.40 14.49 -9.09
CA THR A 295 0.27 14.82 -8.22
C THR A 295 -0.28 13.57 -7.54
N TYR A 296 -0.31 12.43 -8.22
CA TYR A 296 -0.66 11.14 -7.64
C TYR A 296 0.30 10.71 -6.53
N LYS A 297 1.62 10.87 -6.73
CA LYS A 297 2.61 10.62 -5.68
C LYS A 297 2.42 11.55 -4.48
N TYR A 298 2.17 12.83 -4.73
CA TYR A 298 1.90 13.81 -3.67
C TYR A 298 0.57 13.53 -2.97
N TYR A 299 -0.44 13.06 -3.67
CA TYR A 299 -1.69 12.64 -3.06
C TYR A 299 -1.46 11.55 -2.00
N TYR A 300 -0.69 10.50 -2.31
CA TYR A 300 -0.38 9.49 -1.30
C TYR A 300 0.54 10.01 -0.19
N ILE A 301 1.65 10.65 -0.55
CA ILE A 301 2.70 11.00 0.42
C ILE A 301 2.33 12.23 1.24
N LEU A 302 1.85 13.29 0.59
CA LEU A 302 1.56 14.57 1.23
C LEU A 302 0.14 14.60 1.77
N ALA A 303 -0.88 14.11 1.06
CA ALA A 303 -2.27 14.20 1.53
C ALA A 303 -2.66 13.01 2.43
N THR A 304 -2.66 11.78 1.90
CA THR A 304 -3.14 10.59 2.64
C THR A 304 -2.33 10.36 3.93
N TYR A 305 -1.01 10.43 3.87
CA TYR A 305 -0.19 10.12 5.05
C TYR A 305 -0.26 11.19 6.13
N SER A 306 -0.26 12.46 5.76
CA SER A 306 -0.40 13.53 6.75
C SER A 306 -1.80 13.55 7.38
N LEU A 307 -2.85 13.12 6.65
CA LEU A 307 -4.20 12.94 7.20
C LEU A 307 -4.20 11.92 8.36
N LEU A 308 -3.59 10.75 8.15
CA LEU A 308 -3.53 9.71 9.18
C LEU A 308 -2.70 10.16 10.39
N LEU A 309 -1.56 10.82 10.14
CA LEU A 309 -0.70 11.35 11.20
C LEU A 309 -1.41 12.45 12.00
N PHE A 310 -2.08 13.39 11.33
CA PHE A 310 -2.83 14.45 11.98
C PHE A 310 -3.95 13.87 12.86
N ARG A 311 -4.75 12.95 12.32
CA ARG A 311 -5.81 12.27 13.06
C ARG A 311 -5.30 11.62 14.33
N GLN A 312 -4.22 10.84 14.24
CA GLN A 312 -3.66 10.13 15.40
C GLN A 312 -3.22 11.07 16.53
N HIS A 313 -2.65 12.23 16.19
CA HIS A 313 -2.22 13.21 17.20
C HIS A 313 -3.42 13.89 17.87
N THR A 314 -4.48 14.20 17.12
CA THR A 314 -5.70 14.82 17.69
C THR A 314 -6.41 13.93 18.70
N GLU A 315 -6.50 12.61 18.47
CA GLU A 315 -7.15 11.69 19.42
C GLU A 315 -6.44 11.63 20.76
N ARG A 316 -5.11 11.59 20.75
CA ARG A 316 -4.31 11.43 21.97
C ARG A 316 -4.44 12.60 22.93
N LEU A 317 -4.45 13.80 22.38
CA LEU A 317 -4.66 15.00 23.20
C LEU A 317 -6.08 15.01 23.79
N GLY A 318 -7.06 14.50 23.04
CA GLY A 318 -8.42 14.28 23.55
C GLY A 318 -8.47 13.27 24.71
N SER A 319 -7.67 12.19 24.67
CA SER A 319 -7.60 11.21 25.76
C SER A 319 -6.83 11.69 27.00
N ILE A 320 -5.83 12.56 26.85
CA ILE A 320 -5.05 13.12 27.97
C ILE A 320 -5.87 14.18 28.74
N GLY A 321 -6.84 14.83 28.08
CA GLY A 321 -7.75 15.80 28.72
C GLY A 321 -9.01 15.17 29.37
N GLY A 322 -9.06 13.84 29.50
CA GLY A 322 -10.21 13.09 30.05
C GLY A 322 -10.16 12.81 31.55
N ASP A 323 -9.03 13.05 32.23
CA ASP A 323 -8.91 12.93 33.67
C ASP A 323 -9.20 14.28 34.34
N VAL A 324 -10.46 14.65 34.45
CA VAL A 324 -11.10 15.44 35.54
C VAL A 324 -12.57 15.51 35.17
N ILE A 325 -13.41 14.61 35.70
CA ILE A 325 -14.59 14.92 36.55
C ILE A 325 -14.93 13.61 37.28
N GLU A 326 -14.37 13.38 38.47
CA GLU A 326 -15.08 12.58 39.46
C GLU A 326 -16.35 13.38 39.81
N LEU A 327 -17.49 12.94 39.29
CA LEU A 327 -18.79 13.37 39.81
C LEU A 327 -18.96 12.66 41.15
N GLY A 328 -19.00 13.47 42.22
CA GLY A 328 -19.35 13.01 43.57
C GLY A 328 -20.76 12.47 43.69
#